data_AF-W2LHK4-F1
#
_entry.id   AF-W2LHK4-F1
#
_cell.length_a   1.000
_cell.length_b   1.000
_cell.length_c   1.000
_cell.angle_alpha   90.00
_cell.angle_beta   90.00
_cell.angle_gamma   90.00
#
_symmetry.space_group_name_H-M   'P 1'
#
loop_
_entity.id
_entity.type
_entity.pdbx_description
1 polymer ?
#
loop_
_entity_poly.entity_id
_entity_poly.type
_entity_poly.pdbx_seq_one_letter_code
_entity_poly.pdbx_strand_id
1 'polypeptide(L)'
;MMDLPLDDETLQRVYAWIDEIPLSRPKKSIARDFSDGILAAEVVAFYFPKLVQMHNYSAANSIKQKQYNWNTLNRKVFRKLHISLSKEDIDDLVQCQSGAIEHLLVKLQVKIANYREKRPSSSPVPQVPRQVSDNANDTSSVISGNTAVAGTVANGSPICGSNRAMHSPVDNPSDSRGEMLTPMRELLMQDGDDVNRFMEAPVAPVHPMDSIGKSYTSSNESSKSEHVRQELAEKDSVIAELRETVQILEMKVQKLEQLVRLKDGKIQTLVAKLRSQKPQT
;
A
#
# COMPACT_ATOMS: atom_id res chain seq x y z
N MET A 1 -25.42 7.89 -19.40
CA MET A 1 -24.74 6.77 -18.68
C MET A 1 -25.65 6.46 -17.50
N MET A 2 -25.99 5.20 -17.20
CA MET A 2 -26.79 4.93 -16.00
C MET A 2 -25.87 5.11 -14.78
N ASP A 3 -26.06 6.20 -14.04
CA ASP A 3 -25.61 6.28 -12.67
C ASP A 3 -26.42 5.26 -11.88
N LEU A 4 -25.82 4.10 -11.62
CA LEU A 4 -26.33 3.22 -10.58
C LEU A 4 -26.09 3.95 -9.25
N PRO A 5 -27.14 4.18 -8.44
CA PRO A 5 -26.96 4.71 -7.10
C PRO A 5 -25.95 3.83 -6.36
N LEU A 6 -24.93 4.45 -5.78
CA LEU A 6 -24.08 3.79 -4.80
C LEU A 6 -24.79 3.87 -3.44
N ASP A 7 -25.87 3.11 -3.30
CA ASP A 7 -26.54 2.92 -2.03
C ASP A 7 -25.71 2.01 -1.12
N ASP A 8 -25.85 2.19 0.20
CA ASP A 8 -25.06 1.48 1.21
C ASP A 8 -25.24 -0.05 1.12
N GLU A 9 -26.39 -0.53 0.65
CA GLU A 9 -26.66 -1.98 0.48
C GLU A 9 -25.88 -2.55 -0.70
N THR A 10 -25.89 -1.88 -1.85
CA THR A 10 -25.04 -2.20 -3.01
C THR A 10 -23.57 -2.15 -2.63
N LEU A 11 -23.15 -1.14 -1.87
CA LEU A 11 -21.77 -0.99 -1.41
C LEU A 11 -21.33 -2.17 -0.53
N GLN A 12 -22.14 -2.51 0.47
CA GLN A 12 -21.90 -3.64 1.38
C GLN A 12 -21.84 -4.98 0.62
N ARG A 13 -22.73 -5.17 -0.37
CA ARG A 13 -22.73 -6.36 -1.25
C ARG A 13 -21.44 -6.47 -2.08
N VAL A 14 -20.93 -5.36 -2.61
CA VAL A 14 -19.69 -5.33 -3.39
C VAL A 14 -18.48 -5.63 -2.52
N TYR A 15 -18.41 -5.06 -1.31
CA TYR A 15 -17.31 -5.34 -0.38
C TYR A 15 -17.31 -6.78 0.12
N ALA A 16 -18.47 -7.35 0.46
CA ALA A 16 -18.58 -8.76 0.83
C ALA A 16 -18.08 -9.68 -0.29
N TRP A 17 -18.51 -9.44 -1.54
CA TRP A 17 -18.02 -10.17 -2.72
C TRP A 17 -16.49 -10.06 -2.90
N ILE A 18 -15.92 -8.88 -2.64
CA ILE A 18 -14.49 -8.61 -2.77
C ILE A 18 -13.66 -9.26 -1.65
N ASP A 19 -14.26 -9.58 -0.50
CA ASP A 19 -13.63 -10.33 0.60
C ASP A 19 -13.74 -11.86 0.45
N GLU A 20 -14.64 -12.38 -0.39
CA GLU A 20 -14.63 -13.80 -0.81
C GLU A 20 -13.42 -14.16 -1.68
N ILE A 21 -12.78 -13.17 -2.32
CA ILE A 21 -11.66 -13.37 -3.24
C ILE A 21 -10.35 -13.44 -2.44
N PRO A 22 -9.53 -14.50 -2.58
CA PRO A 22 -8.24 -14.63 -1.91
C PRO A 22 -7.18 -13.71 -2.55
N LEU A 23 -7.20 -12.43 -2.15
CA LEU A 23 -6.27 -11.40 -2.61
C LEU A 23 -4.96 -11.42 -1.83
N SER A 24 -3.87 -10.96 -2.45
CA SER A 24 -2.51 -11.13 -1.93
C SER A 24 -2.20 -10.34 -0.66
N ARG A 25 -2.96 -9.26 -0.40
CA ARG A 25 -2.73 -8.32 0.71
C ARG A 25 -4.04 -7.96 1.42
N PRO A 26 -4.05 -7.84 2.77
CA PRO A 26 -5.24 -7.44 3.52
C PRO A 26 -5.58 -5.97 3.23
N LYS A 27 -6.85 -5.72 2.93
CA LYS A 27 -7.37 -4.38 2.64
C LYS A 27 -7.54 -3.59 3.93
N LYS A 28 -7.10 -2.33 3.94
CA LYS A 28 -7.38 -1.36 5.00
C LYS A 28 -8.17 -0.15 4.48
N SER A 29 -8.05 0.17 3.20
CA SER A 29 -8.79 1.25 2.53
C SER A 29 -8.95 0.88 1.06
N ILE A 30 -10.17 0.50 0.65
CA ILE A 30 -10.44 -0.03 -0.69
C ILE A 30 -9.96 0.92 -1.80
N ALA A 31 -10.28 2.22 -1.73
CA ALA A 31 -9.85 3.22 -2.70
C ALA A 31 -8.32 3.33 -2.80
N ARG A 32 -7.61 3.34 -1.66
CA ARG A 32 -6.14 3.43 -1.64
C ARG A 32 -5.49 2.13 -2.13
N ASP A 33 -5.94 0.99 -1.64
CA ASP A 33 -5.36 -0.33 -1.91
C ASP A 33 -5.62 -0.80 -3.34
N PHE A 34 -6.64 -0.27 -4.02
CA PHE A 34 -6.89 -0.50 -5.45
C PHE A 34 -6.27 0.55 -6.37
N SER A 35 -5.86 1.72 -5.86
CA SER A 35 -5.38 2.84 -6.70
C SER A 35 -4.17 2.54 -7.59
N ASP A 36 -3.36 1.52 -7.27
CA ASP A 36 -2.25 1.05 -8.11
C ASP A 36 -2.67 0.09 -9.24
N GLY A 37 -3.96 -0.28 -9.31
CA GLY A 37 -4.53 -1.19 -10.30
C GLY A 37 -4.23 -2.67 -10.06
N ILE A 38 -3.42 -3.03 -9.06
CA ILE A 38 -2.97 -4.42 -8.87
C ILE A 38 -4.07 -5.27 -8.25
N LEU A 39 -4.75 -4.79 -7.21
CA LEU A 39 -5.89 -5.53 -6.65
C LEU A 39 -7.03 -5.68 -7.67
N ALA A 40 -7.25 -4.67 -8.52
CA ALA A 40 -8.19 -4.80 -9.64
C ALA A 40 -7.75 -5.88 -10.66
N ALA A 41 -6.44 -5.98 -10.93
CA ALA A 41 -5.88 -7.04 -11.77
C ALA A 41 -6.02 -8.42 -11.11
N GLU A 42 -5.77 -8.57 -9.80
CA GLU A 42 -5.95 -9.81 -9.04
C GLU A 42 -7.41 -10.29 -9.02
N VAL A 43 -8.36 -9.38 -8.74
CA VAL A 43 -9.81 -9.67 -8.80
C VAL A 43 -10.20 -10.26 -10.16
N VAL A 44 -9.70 -9.68 -11.26
CA VAL A 44 -9.99 -10.22 -12.60
C VAL A 44 -9.19 -11.49 -12.90
N ALA A 45 -7.97 -11.63 -12.39
CA ALA A 45 -7.15 -12.82 -12.56
C ALA A 45 -7.75 -14.05 -11.85
N PHE A 46 -8.44 -13.88 -10.72
CA PHE A 46 -9.14 -14.95 -10.01
C PHE A 46 -10.21 -15.61 -10.88
N TYR A 47 -11.03 -14.83 -11.58
CA TYR A 47 -12.06 -15.36 -12.50
C TYR A 47 -11.51 -15.72 -13.89
N PHE A 48 -10.50 -15.00 -14.38
CA PHE A 48 -9.95 -15.15 -15.72
C PHE A 48 -8.40 -15.15 -15.71
N PRO A 49 -7.74 -16.20 -15.20
CA PRO A 49 -6.29 -16.23 -15.03
C PRO A 49 -5.50 -16.14 -16.34
N LYS A 50 -6.09 -16.54 -17.47
CA LYS A 50 -5.49 -16.40 -18.81
C LYS A 50 -5.65 -14.99 -19.41
N LEU A 51 -6.44 -14.12 -18.78
CA LEU A 51 -6.73 -12.76 -19.26
C LEU A 51 -5.73 -11.74 -18.72
N VAL A 52 -5.28 -11.94 -17.48
CA VAL A 52 -4.40 -11.03 -16.75
C VAL A 52 -3.01 -11.64 -16.64
N GLN A 53 -1.99 -10.87 -17.01
CA GLN A 53 -0.58 -11.25 -16.85
C GLN A 53 0.01 -10.39 -15.72
N MET A 54 0.04 -10.93 -14.49
CA MET A 54 0.40 -10.17 -13.28
C MET A 54 1.78 -9.48 -13.36
N HIS A 55 2.75 -10.06 -14.08
CA HIS A 55 4.08 -9.47 -14.28
C HIS A 55 4.09 -8.13 -15.03
N ASN A 56 2.97 -7.70 -15.66
CA ASN A 56 2.88 -6.38 -16.32
C ASN A 56 2.54 -5.25 -15.34
N TYR A 57 2.26 -5.54 -14.08
CA TYR A 57 1.79 -4.57 -13.09
C TYR A 57 2.74 -4.57 -11.88
N SER A 58 3.43 -3.45 -11.68
CA SER A 58 4.37 -3.27 -10.57
C SER A 58 3.76 -2.39 -9.49
N ALA A 59 4.01 -2.73 -8.21
CA ALA A 59 3.52 -1.96 -7.06
C ALA A 59 3.99 -0.51 -7.14
N ALA A 60 3.08 0.45 -6.94
CA ALA A 60 3.28 1.81 -7.39
C ALA A 60 2.64 2.86 -6.49
N ASN A 61 3.47 3.74 -5.93
CA ASN A 61 3.02 4.97 -5.26
C ASN A 61 2.99 6.18 -6.23
N SER A 62 3.77 6.13 -7.32
CA SER A 62 3.85 7.21 -8.33
C SER A 62 2.62 7.24 -9.24
N ILE A 63 1.96 8.40 -9.34
CA ILE A 63 0.79 8.66 -10.21
C ILE A 63 1.03 8.13 -11.64
N LYS A 64 2.19 8.44 -12.24
CA LYS A 64 2.53 8.00 -13.61
C LYS A 64 2.55 6.48 -13.76
N GLN A 65 3.05 5.76 -12.75
CA GLN A 65 3.11 4.29 -12.76
C GLN A 65 1.73 3.67 -12.48
N LYS A 66 0.93 4.27 -11.59
CA LYS A 66 -0.48 3.87 -11.39
C LYS A 66 -1.29 4.05 -12.68
N GLN A 67 -1.15 5.19 -13.36
CA GLN A 67 -1.75 5.44 -14.69
C GLN A 67 -1.28 4.40 -15.72
N TYR A 68 0.01 4.03 -15.75
CA TYR A 68 0.50 2.96 -16.63
C TYR A 68 -0.18 1.61 -16.36
N ASN A 69 -0.29 1.22 -15.09
CA ASN A 69 -0.93 -0.01 -14.66
C ASN A 69 -2.41 -0.02 -15.12
N TRP A 70 -3.17 1.04 -14.82
CA TRP A 70 -4.57 1.19 -15.21
C TRP A 70 -4.79 1.22 -16.73
N ASN A 71 -3.97 1.95 -17.49
CA ASN A 71 -4.04 1.96 -18.96
C ASN A 71 -3.75 0.58 -19.56
N THR A 72 -2.82 -0.17 -18.97
CA THR A 72 -2.50 -1.54 -19.38
C THR A 72 -3.66 -2.48 -19.09
N LEU A 73 -4.31 -2.35 -17.92
CA LEU A 73 -5.50 -3.11 -17.54
C LEU A 73 -6.69 -2.79 -18.45
N ASN A 74 -6.96 -1.50 -18.69
CA ASN A 74 -8.02 -1.02 -19.59
C ASN A 74 -7.87 -1.61 -21.01
N ARG A 75 -6.65 -1.51 -21.57
CA ARG A 75 -6.35 -1.99 -22.94
C ARG A 75 -6.30 -3.52 -23.08
N LYS A 76 -5.62 -4.24 -22.17
CA LYS A 76 -5.40 -5.70 -22.31
C LYS A 76 -6.55 -6.54 -21.76
N VAL A 77 -7.25 -6.06 -20.73
CA VAL A 77 -8.18 -6.84 -19.90
C VAL A 77 -9.61 -6.32 -20.03
N PHE A 78 -9.87 -5.05 -19.69
CA PHE A 78 -11.25 -4.52 -19.63
C PHE A 78 -11.94 -4.49 -20.99
N ARG A 79 -11.22 -4.18 -22.09
CA ARG A 79 -11.77 -4.30 -23.45
C ARG A 79 -12.35 -5.68 -23.78
N LYS A 80 -11.75 -6.76 -23.26
CA LYS A 80 -12.23 -8.15 -23.45
C LYS A 80 -13.41 -8.51 -22.55
N LEU A 81 -13.65 -7.73 -21.49
CA LEU A 81 -14.84 -7.79 -20.64
C LEU A 81 -15.93 -6.80 -21.09
N HIS A 82 -15.74 -6.10 -22.22
CA HIS A 82 -16.60 -5.01 -22.67
C HIS A 82 -16.82 -3.94 -21.59
N ILE A 83 -15.74 -3.59 -20.89
CA ILE A 83 -15.60 -2.41 -20.03
C ILE A 83 -14.61 -1.48 -20.72
N SER A 84 -14.92 -0.19 -20.76
CA SER A 84 -14.02 0.87 -21.22
C SER A 84 -13.97 1.92 -20.13
N LEU A 85 -12.78 2.22 -19.62
CA LEU A 85 -12.56 3.38 -18.76
C LEU A 85 -12.11 4.56 -19.61
N SER A 86 -12.65 5.74 -19.33
CA SER A 86 -12.17 7.01 -19.89
C SER A 86 -10.84 7.41 -19.25
N LYS A 87 -10.27 8.55 -19.66
CA LYS A 87 -9.06 9.06 -19.01
C LYS A 87 -9.39 9.60 -17.60
N GLU A 88 -10.53 10.24 -17.49
CA GLU A 88 -11.10 10.82 -16.26
C GLU A 88 -11.35 9.70 -15.24
N ASP A 89 -12.05 8.62 -15.63
CA ASP A 89 -12.22 7.41 -14.79
C ASP A 89 -10.87 6.90 -14.22
N ILE A 90 -9.81 6.89 -15.04
CA ILE A 90 -8.48 6.43 -14.65
C ILE A 90 -7.80 7.42 -13.69
N ASP A 91 -7.90 8.72 -13.96
CA ASP A 91 -7.31 9.76 -13.13
C ASP A 91 -7.99 9.80 -11.75
N ASP A 92 -9.30 9.57 -11.67
CA ASP A 92 -10.07 9.44 -10.42
C ASP A 92 -9.66 8.21 -9.59
N LEU A 93 -9.55 7.04 -10.24
CA LEU A 93 -9.04 5.81 -9.62
C LEU A 93 -7.61 5.96 -9.08
N VAL A 94 -6.75 6.68 -9.80
CA VAL A 94 -5.35 6.94 -9.40
C VAL A 94 -5.27 7.91 -8.21
N GLN A 95 -6.17 8.90 -8.17
CA GLN A 95 -6.29 9.87 -7.08
C GLN A 95 -6.98 9.31 -5.83
N CYS A 96 -7.52 8.09 -5.89
CA CYS A 96 -8.33 7.50 -4.81
C CYS A 96 -9.64 8.27 -4.54
N GLN A 97 -10.28 8.82 -5.59
CA GLN A 97 -11.55 9.52 -5.47
C GLN A 97 -12.63 8.58 -4.88
N SER A 98 -13.43 9.11 -3.95
CA SER A 98 -14.52 8.35 -3.33
C SER A 98 -15.59 7.97 -4.36
N GLY A 99 -16.07 6.74 -4.32
CA GLY A 99 -17.05 6.20 -5.28
C GLY A 99 -16.44 5.69 -6.59
N ALA A 100 -15.25 6.14 -6.98
CA ALA A 100 -14.65 5.78 -8.28
C ALA A 100 -14.31 4.28 -8.38
N ILE A 101 -13.75 3.69 -7.31
CA ILE A 101 -13.46 2.25 -7.31
C ILE A 101 -14.73 1.43 -7.14
N GLU A 102 -15.68 1.92 -6.35
CA GLU A 102 -16.98 1.31 -6.06
C GLU A 102 -17.78 1.15 -7.37
N HIS A 103 -17.91 2.20 -8.17
CA HIS A 103 -18.51 2.14 -9.50
C HIS A 103 -17.80 1.14 -10.44
N LEU A 104 -16.47 1.08 -10.42
CA LEU A 104 -15.72 0.09 -11.22
C LEU A 104 -15.98 -1.34 -10.74
N LEU A 105 -16.03 -1.58 -9.43
CA LEU A 105 -16.28 -2.89 -8.85
C LEU A 105 -17.69 -3.39 -9.16
N VAL A 106 -18.71 -2.53 -9.09
CA VAL A 106 -20.09 -2.83 -9.57
C VAL A 106 -20.07 -3.21 -11.05
N LYS A 107 -19.44 -2.39 -11.91
CA LYS A 107 -19.29 -2.66 -13.36
C LYS A 107 -18.60 -4.01 -13.61
N LEU A 108 -17.56 -4.35 -12.84
CA LEU A 108 -16.84 -5.62 -12.92
C LEU A 108 -17.70 -6.81 -12.49
N GLN A 109 -18.37 -6.72 -11.34
CA GLN A 109 -19.20 -7.80 -10.79
C GLN A 109 -20.29 -8.23 -11.79
N VAL A 110 -21.02 -7.26 -12.36
CA VAL A 110 -22.05 -7.50 -13.38
C VAL A 110 -21.45 -8.17 -14.62
N LYS A 111 -20.29 -7.71 -15.09
CA LYS A 111 -19.65 -8.27 -16.30
C LYS A 111 -19.08 -9.67 -16.07
N ILE A 112 -18.51 -9.94 -14.89
CA ILE A 112 -18.03 -11.27 -14.50
C ILE A 112 -19.19 -12.27 -14.43
N ALA A 113 -20.32 -11.90 -13.81
CA ALA A 113 -21.52 -12.73 -13.74
C ALA A 113 -22.04 -13.09 -15.16
N ASN A 114 -22.26 -12.08 -16.01
CA ASN A 114 -22.70 -12.25 -17.40
C ASN A 114 -21.76 -13.13 -18.25
N TYR A 115 -20.46 -13.15 -17.93
CA TYR A 115 -19.47 -13.96 -18.65
C TYR A 115 -19.43 -15.42 -18.17
N ARG A 116 -19.85 -15.69 -16.92
CA ARG A 116 -19.98 -17.05 -16.38
C ARG A 116 -21.17 -17.78 -17.01
N GLU A 117 -22.33 -17.12 -17.12
CA GLU A 117 -23.53 -17.72 -17.75
C GLU A 117 -23.31 -18.09 -19.22
N LYS A 118 -22.50 -17.30 -19.94
CA LYS A 118 -22.16 -17.55 -21.35
C LYS A 118 -21.09 -18.63 -21.57
N ARG A 119 -20.57 -19.25 -20.51
CA ARG A 119 -19.62 -20.39 -20.58
C ARG A 119 -20.03 -21.53 -19.64
N PRO A 120 -21.00 -22.36 -20.02
CA PRO A 120 -21.33 -23.59 -19.29
C PRO A 120 -20.29 -24.71 -19.52
N SER A 121 -19.00 -24.47 -19.22
CA SER A 121 -17.95 -25.50 -19.01
C SER A 121 -16.53 -24.90 -18.87
N SER A 122 -16.07 -24.69 -17.64
CA SER A 122 -14.70 -25.01 -17.19
C SER A 122 -14.57 -24.65 -15.71
N SER A 123 -14.62 -25.65 -14.83
CA SER A 123 -14.42 -25.48 -13.39
C SER A 123 -12.98 -25.09 -13.06
N PRO A 124 -12.74 -24.04 -12.25
CA PRO A 124 -11.45 -23.83 -11.63
C PRO A 124 -11.38 -24.69 -10.35
N VAL A 125 -10.78 -25.87 -10.44
CA VAL A 125 -10.29 -26.59 -9.25
C VAL A 125 -8.95 -25.97 -8.86
N PRO A 126 -8.78 -25.40 -7.65
CA PRO A 126 -7.49 -24.89 -7.21
C PRO A 126 -6.49 -26.04 -7.09
N GLN A 127 -5.45 -26.05 -7.93
CA GLN A 127 -4.36 -27.00 -7.81
C GLN A 127 -3.42 -26.56 -6.69
N VAL A 128 -3.47 -27.29 -5.57
CA VAL A 128 -2.43 -27.22 -4.54
C VAL A 128 -1.12 -27.80 -5.13
N PRO A 129 0.05 -27.18 -4.92
CA PRO A 129 1.31 -27.74 -5.40
C PRO A 129 1.56 -29.13 -4.83
N ARG A 130 1.50 -30.16 -5.69
CA ARG A 130 1.80 -31.54 -5.32
C ARG A 130 3.31 -31.65 -5.14
N GLN A 131 3.76 -32.08 -3.96
CA GLN A 131 5.18 -32.28 -3.71
C GLN A 131 5.74 -33.32 -4.70
N VAL A 132 6.91 -33.02 -5.24
CA VAL A 132 7.69 -33.98 -6.03
C VAL A 132 8.24 -35.02 -5.06
N SER A 133 7.97 -36.29 -5.35
CA SER A 133 8.67 -37.42 -4.74
C SER A 133 9.24 -38.28 -5.87
N ASP A 134 10.45 -38.74 -5.68
CA ASP A 134 11.29 -39.30 -6.73
C ASP A 134 10.74 -40.62 -7.30
N ASN A 135 11.03 -40.84 -8.58
CA ASN A 135 11.67 -42.10 -8.99
C ASN A 135 12.33 -41.94 -10.37
N ALA A 136 13.56 -42.42 -10.47
CA ALA A 136 14.25 -42.60 -11.73
C ALA A 136 13.68 -43.82 -12.50
N ASN A 137 13.95 -43.88 -13.81
CA ASN A 137 14.34 -45.09 -14.55
C ASN A 137 14.56 -44.77 -16.04
N ASP A 138 15.80 -44.43 -16.35
CA ASP A 138 16.68 -44.92 -17.45
C ASP A 138 16.19 -45.28 -18.88
N THR A 139 17.16 -45.28 -19.79
CA THR A 139 17.24 -45.94 -21.13
C THR A 139 16.59 -45.33 -22.39
N SER A 140 17.41 -44.50 -23.06
CA SER A 140 17.84 -44.62 -24.48
C SER A 140 16.85 -44.60 -25.66
N SER A 141 17.05 -43.58 -26.51
CA SER A 141 17.32 -43.66 -27.97
C SER A 141 16.37 -44.44 -28.92
N VAL A 142 15.79 -43.74 -29.91
CA VAL A 142 15.98 -44.10 -31.35
C VAL A 142 15.60 -42.96 -32.32
N ILE A 143 16.57 -42.64 -33.19
CA ILE A 143 16.47 -42.39 -34.65
C ILE A 143 15.76 -41.12 -35.17
N SER A 144 16.50 -40.45 -36.07
CA SER A 144 16.14 -39.28 -36.88
C SER A 144 16.03 -39.64 -38.37
N GLY A 145 15.21 -38.90 -39.11
CA GLY A 145 15.12 -38.80 -40.58
C GLY A 145 14.09 -37.71 -40.92
N ASN A 146 14.25 -36.81 -41.90
CA ASN A 146 15.10 -36.79 -43.11
C ASN A 146 15.64 -35.34 -43.31
N THR A 147 16.91 -35.07 -43.62
CA THR A 147 17.68 -35.21 -44.90
C THR A 147 17.52 -34.03 -45.89
N ALA A 148 18.61 -33.22 -46.00
CA ALA A 148 19.14 -32.42 -47.13
C ALA A 148 18.23 -31.39 -47.87
N VAL A 149 18.68 -30.20 -48.25
CA VAL A 149 19.81 -29.88 -49.16
C VAL A 149 20.23 -28.39 -49.00
N ALA A 150 21.49 -28.06 -48.67
CA ALA A 150 22.56 -27.49 -49.54
C ALA A 150 22.11 -26.46 -50.62
N GLY A 151 22.79 -25.33 -50.90
CA GLY A 151 24.03 -24.68 -50.43
C GLY A 151 24.20 -23.34 -51.21
N THR A 152 25.29 -22.55 -51.21
CA THR A 152 26.63 -22.62 -50.59
C THR A 152 27.36 -21.26 -50.73
N VAL A 153 28.44 -21.01 -49.95
CA VAL A 153 29.54 -20.01 -50.11
C VAL A 153 29.18 -18.51 -50.13
N ALA A 154 29.99 -17.52 -49.70
CA ALA A 154 31.35 -17.39 -49.12
C ALA A 154 31.45 -15.97 -48.46
N ASN A 155 32.46 -15.52 -47.68
CA ASN A 155 33.60 -16.09 -46.92
C ASN A 155 34.17 -14.96 -46.01
N GLY A 156 35.03 -15.27 -45.03
CA GLY A 156 36.02 -14.30 -44.48
C GLY A 156 36.03 -14.04 -42.96
N SER A 157 37.12 -14.43 -42.32
CA SER A 157 37.71 -13.87 -41.06
C SER A 157 39.15 -13.42 -41.42
N PRO A 158 40.01 -12.81 -40.56
CA PRO A 158 39.99 -12.66 -39.10
C PRO A 158 40.50 -11.27 -38.59
N ILE A 159 41.22 -11.22 -37.44
CA ILE A 159 42.01 -10.09 -36.85
C ILE A 159 41.15 -9.12 -36.00
N CYS A 160 41.32 -8.91 -34.67
CA CYS A 160 42.47 -8.80 -33.74
C CYS A 160 43.03 -7.37 -33.53
N GLY A 161 42.80 -6.83 -32.33
CA GLY A 161 43.76 -5.97 -31.61
C GLY A 161 43.76 -4.46 -31.85
N SER A 162 43.44 -3.67 -30.81
CA SER A 162 44.44 -2.84 -30.10
C SER A 162 43.87 -2.05 -28.92
N ASN A 163 44.66 -1.99 -27.85
CA ASN A 163 44.43 -1.14 -26.67
C ASN A 163 45.06 0.25 -26.88
N ARG A 164 44.62 1.26 -26.11
CA ARG A 164 45.61 2.08 -25.37
C ARG A 164 45.03 2.67 -24.09
N ALA A 165 45.87 2.71 -23.05
CA ALA A 165 45.57 3.18 -21.70
C ALA A 165 46.42 4.41 -21.35
N MET A 166 46.01 5.11 -20.28
CA MET A 166 46.76 5.86 -19.24
C MET A 166 45.72 6.33 -18.18
N HIS A 167 45.97 6.50 -16.88
CA HIS A 167 47.11 6.17 -16.01
C HIS A 167 46.58 5.94 -14.56
N SER A 168 47.48 5.77 -13.58
CA SER A 168 47.27 5.73 -12.11
C SER A 168 48.64 6.01 -11.44
N PRO A 169 48.81 6.00 -10.10
CA PRO A 169 47.86 5.98 -8.97
C PRO A 169 47.89 7.35 -8.23
N VAL A 170 47.60 7.60 -6.94
CA VAL A 170 47.30 6.86 -5.68
C VAL A 170 46.28 7.74 -4.86
N ASP A 171 45.76 7.46 -3.65
CA ASP A 171 46.03 6.48 -2.59
C ASP A 171 44.76 6.14 -1.73
N ASN A 172 44.94 5.51 -0.57
CA ASN A 172 43.95 5.11 0.45
C ASN A 172 44.41 5.57 1.87
N PRO A 173 43.74 5.22 3.01
CA PRO A 173 42.30 5.04 3.31
C PRO A 173 41.89 5.76 4.64
N SER A 174 40.62 5.65 5.09
CA SER A 174 40.25 5.31 6.50
C SER A 174 38.72 5.29 6.77
N ASP A 175 38.36 4.56 7.83
CA ASP A 175 37.06 4.13 8.39
C ASP A 175 35.81 5.03 8.23
N SER A 176 34.58 4.52 8.04
CA SER A 176 33.82 3.37 8.61
C SER A 176 33.09 3.67 9.94
N ARG A 177 31.76 3.45 9.94
CA ARG A 177 30.81 3.45 11.09
C ARG A 177 30.54 4.84 11.70
N GLY A 178 29.33 5.15 12.20
CA GLY A 178 28.06 4.43 12.15
C GLY A 178 27.06 4.89 13.22
N GLU A 179 25.77 4.81 12.90
CA GLU A 179 24.64 4.64 13.83
C GLU A 179 24.13 5.76 14.78
N MET A 180 22.84 5.59 15.10
CA MET A 180 22.07 6.07 16.27
C MET A 180 21.58 7.54 16.37
N LEU A 181 20.28 7.66 16.07
CA LEU A 181 19.25 8.49 16.70
C LEU A 181 19.58 9.15 18.05
N THR A 182 19.10 10.39 18.26
CA THR A 182 18.76 10.92 19.60
C THR A 182 17.41 11.68 19.57
N PRO A 183 16.52 11.48 20.57
CA PRO A 183 15.18 12.07 20.61
C PRO A 183 15.07 13.29 21.55
N MET A 184 13.85 13.85 21.62
CA MET A 184 13.23 14.59 22.73
C MET A 184 14.08 15.58 23.55
N ARG A 185 13.67 16.86 23.48
CA ARG A 185 13.91 17.83 24.56
C ARG A 185 13.18 17.38 25.83
N GLU A 186 13.89 17.35 26.95
CA GLU A 186 13.30 17.39 28.29
C GLU A 186 13.88 18.59 29.04
N LEU A 187 13.00 19.37 29.67
CA LEU A 187 13.36 20.49 30.53
C LEU A 187 13.90 19.95 31.85
N LEU A 188 15.00 20.50 32.37
CA LEU A 188 15.15 20.66 33.81
C LEU A 188 16.06 21.85 34.16
N MET A 189 15.91 22.30 35.40
CA MET A 189 16.45 23.54 35.96
C MET A 189 17.96 23.47 36.23
N GLN A 190 18.59 24.64 36.35
CA GLN A 190 19.74 24.79 37.24
C GLN A 190 19.85 26.22 37.76
N ASP A 191 19.88 26.32 39.09
CA ASP A 191 20.06 27.56 39.85
C ASP A 191 21.48 28.13 39.70
N GLY A 192 21.62 29.40 40.06
CA GLY A 192 22.91 30.10 40.15
C GLY A 192 22.77 31.32 41.06
N ASP A 193 22.98 31.11 42.36
CA ASP A 193 22.80 32.12 43.39
C ASP A 193 23.83 33.26 43.33
N ASP A 194 23.31 34.46 43.60
CA ASP A 194 23.87 35.61 44.32
C ASP A 194 25.40 35.88 44.36
N VAL A 195 25.78 37.12 43.98
CA VAL A 195 26.47 38.05 44.89
C VAL A 195 26.40 39.51 44.40
N ASN A 196 25.49 40.27 45.00
CA ASN A 196 25.70 41.64 45.51
C ASN A 196 26.56 42.65 44.69
N ARG A 197 25.91 43.64 44.04
CA ARG A 197 26.47 44.98 43.85
C ARG A 197 25.40 46.07 44.00
N PHE A 198 25.52 46.85 45.07
CA PHE A 198 24.85 48.14 45.31
C PHE A 198 24.82 49.04 44.04
N MET A 199 23.73 49.80 43.81
CA MET A 199 23.55 51.15 44.37
C MET A 199 22.29 51.88 43.82
N GLU A 200 21.48 52.43 44.74
CA GLU A 200 20.48 53.53 44.63
C GLU A 200 19.32 53.57 43.60
N ALA A 201 18.15 54.01 44.10
CA ALA A 201 16.94 54.45 43.38
C ALA A 201 16.80 56.00 43.54
N PRO A 202 15.64 56.70 43.39
CA PRO A 202 14.33 56.42 42.76
C PRO A 202 13.98 57.50 41.67
N VAL A 203 12.79 57.61 41.07
CA VAL A 203 11.58 58.33 41.56
C VAL A 203 10.48 58.23 40.49
N ALA A 204 9.21 58.06 40.90
CA ALA A 204 8.03 58.38 40.09
C ALA A 204 7.30 59.61 40.67
N PRO A 205 6.63 60.42 39.84
CA PRO A 205 5.22 60.70 40.13
C PRO A 205 4.30 60.73 38.89
N VAL A 206 3.00 60.61 39.14
CA VAL A 206 1.91 60.51 38.16
C VAL A 206 1.13 61.84 38.08
N HIS A 207 0.25 61.99 37.06
CA HIS A 207 -0.85 62.96 36.87
C HIS A 207 -0.58 64.16 35.90
N PRO A 208 -1.63 64.73 35.26
CA PRO A 208 -2.74 64.02 34.57
C PRO A 208 -3.21 64.69 33.24
N MET A 209 -4.14 63.99 32.56
CA MET A 209 -5.27 64.55 31.78
C MET A 209 -5.16 64.77 30.25
N ASP A 210 -6.15 64.18 29.56
CA ASP A 210 -6.86 64.55 28.32
C ASP A 210 -6.24 64.52 26.89
N SER A 211 -6.72 63.50 26.16
CA SER A 211 -7.55 63.63 24.94
C SER A 211 -6.94 63.48 23.53
N ILE A 212 -7.76 62.79 22.69
CA ILE A 212 -7.76 62.73 21.21
C ILE A 212 -6.64 61.87 20.57
N GLY A 213 -6.99 60.61 20.25
CA GLY A 213 -6.07 59.60 19.68
C GLY A 213 -6.69 58.52 18.77
N LYS A 214 -7.80 58.82 18.10
CA LYS A 214 -8.34 58.21 16.85
C LYS A 214 -8.33 56.65 16.69
N SER A 215 -9.53 56.10 16.54
CA SER A 215 -9.80 54.69 16.22
C SER A 215 -9.37 54.26 14.81
N TYR A 216 -8.30 53.48 14.70
CA TYR A 216 -7.93 52.59 13.60
C TYR A 216 -6.78 51.68 14.11
N THR A 217 -6.79 50.35 14.10
CA THR A 217 -7.25 49.38 13.10
C THR A 217 -7.62 48.04 13.76
N SER A 218 -8.87 47.82 14.18
CA SER A 218 -9.22 46.56 14.90
C SER A 218 -9.64 45.40 13.98
N SER A 219 -9.77 45.64 12.67
CA SER A 219 -10.42 44.71 11.73
C SER A 219 -9.57 43.50 11.30
N ASN A 220 -8.25 43.52 11.53
CA ASN A 220 -7.34 42.47 11.06
C ASN A 220 -7.07 41.36 12.10
N GLU A 221 -7.31 41.65 13.39
CA GLU A 221 -7.13 40.67 14.47
C GLU A 221 -8.36 39.73 14.59
N SER A 222 -9.58 40.21 14.34
CA SER A 222 -10.80 39.38 14.43
C SER A 222 -10.76 38.22 13.44
N SER A 223 -10.47 38.50 12.16
CA SER A 223 -10.41 37.48 11.11
C SER A 223 -9.32 36.43 11.35
N LYS A 224 -8.20 36.83 11.96
CA LYS A 224 -7.12 35.89 12.34
C LYS A 224 -7.51 35.04 13.56
N SER A 225 -8.17 35.64 14.55
CA SER A 225 -8.72 34.94 15.72
C SER A 225 -9.82 33.94 15.34
N GLU A 226 -10.69 34.31 14.40
CA GLU A 226 -11.72 33.43 13.83
C GLU A 226 -11.11 32.27 13.04
N HIS A 227 -10.09 32.52 12.21
CA HIS A 227 -9.41 31.44 11.48
C HIS A 227 -8.69 30.46 12.42
N VAL A 228 -8.01 30.97 13.46
CA VAL A 228 -7.37 30.13 14.49
C VAL A 228 -8.40 29.33 15.29
N ARG A 229 -9.57 29.91 15.61
CA ARG A 229 -10.69 29.20 16.27
C ARG A 229 -11.27 28.09 15.41
N GLN A 230 -11.44 28.33 14.11
CA GLN A 230 -11.88 27.30 13.17
C GLN A 230 -10.87 26.16 13.07
N GLU A 231 -9.58 26.49 12.95
CA GLU A 231 -8.48 25.51 12.88
C GLU A 231 -8.28 24.72 14.19
N LEU A 232 -8.70 25.29 15.34
CA LEU A 232 -8.76 24.60 16.63
C LEU A 232 -9.94 23.62 16.69
N ALA A 233 -11.14 24.05 16.27
CA ALA A 233 -12.33 23.19 16.25
C ALA A 233 -12.15 21.97 15.32
N GLU A 234 -11.49 22.16 14.18
CA GLU A 234 -11.14 21.06 13.27
C GLU A 234 -10.14 20.10 13.90
N LYS A 235 -9.12 20.59 14.63
CA LYS A 235 -8.20 19.72 15.38
C LYS A 235 -8.90 18.97 16.51
N ASP A 236 -9.82 19.60 17.23
CA ASP A 236 -10.60 18.93 18.29
C ASP A 236 -11.51 17.83 17.73
N SER A 237 -12.09 18.03 16.54
CA SER A 237 -12.83 16.98 15.81
C SER A 237 -11.93 15.79 15.46
N VAL A 238 -10.75 16.05 14.87
CA VAL A 238 -9.77 15.01 14.54
C VAL A 238 -9.28 14.27 15.80
N ILE A 239 -9.12 14.96 16.94
CA ILE A 239 -8.77 14.34 18.22
C ILE A 239 -9.90 13.40 18.69
N ALA A 240 -11.18 13.74 18.48
CA ALA A 240 -12.29 12.86 18.81
C ALA A 240 -12.31 11.59 17.93
N GLU A 241 -12.17 11.74 16.60
CA GLU A 241 -12.10 10.61 15.66
C GLU A 241 -10.92 9.67 15.93
N LEU A 242 -9.75 10.24 16.28
CA LEU A 242 -8.58 9.46 16.66
C LEU A 242 -8.81 8.69 17.97
N ARG A 243 -9.51 9.29 18.95
CA ARG A 243 -9.87 8.60 20.21
C ARG A 243 -10.83 7.44 19.97
N GLU A 244 -11.86 7.63 19.14
CA GLU A 244 -12.77 6.54 18.75
C GLU A 244 -12.01 5.42 18.01
N THR A 245 -11.12 5.78 17.10
CA THR A 245 -10.25 4.82 16.38
C THR A 245 -9.38 4.02 17.35
N VAL A 246 -8.77 4.67 18.35
CA VAL A 246 -7.97 4.00 19.39
C VAL A 246 -8.85 3.06 20.21
N GLN A 247 -10.04 3.48 20.65
CA GLN A 247 -10.97 2.63 21.41
C GLN A 247 -11.36 1.36 20.64
N ILE A 248 -11.65 1.48 19.32
CA ILE A 248 -11.95 0.34 18.46
C ILE A 248 -10.73 -0.60 18.32
N LEU A 249 -9.51 -0.05 18.26
CA LEU A 249 -8.28 -0.84 18.22
C LEU A 249 -8.01 -1.56 19.55
N GLU A 250 -8.23 -0.93 20.70
CA GLU A 250 -8.11 -1.55 22.02
C GLU A 250 -9.09 -2.73 22.17
N MET A 251 -10.36 -2.56 21.78
CA MET A 251 -11.34 -3.65 21.76
C MET A 251 -10.92 -4.80 20.83
N LYS A 252 -10.29 -4.50 19.68
CA LYS A 252 -9.75 -5.51 18.76
C LYS A 252 -8.55 -6.26 19.38
N VAL A 253 -7.64 -5.58 20.06
CA VAL A 253 -6.50 -6.19 20.76
C VAL A 253 -6.99 -7.13 21.86
N GLN A 254 -7.90 -6.68 22.72
CA GLN A 254 -8.48 -7.52 23.78
C GLN A 254 -9.13 -8.81 23.22
N LYS A 255 -9.86 -8.70 22.10
CA LYS A 255 -10.49 -9.86 21.45
C LYS A 255 -9.46 -10.82 20.83
N LEU A 256 -8.37 -10.30 20.27
CA LEU A 256 -7.26 -11.12 19.76
C LEU A 256 -6.53 -11.84 20.89
N GLU A 257 -6.26 -11.17 22.01
CA GLU A 257 -5.66 -11.82 23.19
C GLU A 257 -6.53 -12.96 23.74
N GLN A 258 -7.84 -12.75 23.86
CA GLN A 258 -8.76 -13.82 24.26
C GLN A 258 -8.69 -15.02 23.30
N LEU A 259 -8.62 -14.76 21.99
CA LEU A 259 -8.50 -15.82 20.98
C LEU A 259 -7.17 -16.58 21.09
N VAL A 260 -6.06 -15.89 21.39
CA VAL A 260 -4.74 -16.50 21.63
C VAL A 260 -4.80 -17.39 22.87
N ARG A 261 -5.28 -16.89 24.02
CA ARG A 261 -5.44 -17.68 25.26
C ARG A 261 -6.27 -18.96 25.02
N LEU A 262 -7.35 -18.88 24.23
CA LEU A 262 -8.17 -20.03 23.85
C LEU A 262 -7.44 -21.02 22.93
N LYS A 263 -6.59 -20.54 22.01
CA LYS A 263 -5.75 -21.40 21.17
C LYS A 263 -4.67 -22.10 22.00
N ASP A 264 -4.00 -21.37 22.90
CA ASP A 264 -2.96 -21.91 23.76
C ASP A 264 -3.50 -23.01 24.68
N GLY A 265 -4.68 -22.81 25.28
CA GLY A 265 -5.34 -23.86 26.08
C GLY A 265 -5.67 -25.13 25.27
N LYS A 266 -6.10 -24.99 24.01
CA LYS A 266 -6.28 -26.14 23.10
C LYS A 266 -4.94 -26.81 22.75
N ILE A 267 -3.90 -26.04 22.48
CA ILE A 267 -2.55 -26.57 22.20
C ILE A 267 -2.02 -27.34 23.41
N GLN A 268 -2.10 -26.78 24.62
CA GLN A 268 -1.71 -27.47 25.86
C GLN A 268 -2.47 -28.79 26.06
N THR A 269 -3.79 -28.78 25.82
CA THR A 269 -4.64 -29.99 25.89
C THR A 269 -4.19 -31.07 24.89
N LEU A 270 -3.86 -30.69 23.66
CA LEU A 270 -3.38 -31.62 22.62
C LEU A 270 -1.98 -32.13 22.93
N VAL A 271 -1.07 -31.26 23.37
CA VAL A 271 0.30 -31.62 23.78
C VAL A 271 0.28 -32.59 24.96
N ALA A 272 -0.61 -32.39 25.94
CA ALA A 272 -0.80 -33.32 27.05
C ALA A 272 -1.25 -34.71 26.54
N LYS A 273 -2.27 -34.77 25.68
CA LYS A 273 -2.75 -36.03 25.07
C LYS A 273 -1.64 -36.75 24.27
N LEU A 274 -0.86 -36.02 23.49
CA LEU A 274 0.27 -36.59 22.73
C LEU A 274 1.38 -37.14 23.64
N ARG A 275 1.67 -36.48 24.77
CA ARG A 275 2.61 -36.99 25.77
C ARG A 275 2.09 -38.29 26.41
N SER A 276 0.80 -38.37 26.74
CA SER A 276 0.17 -39.59 27.28
C SER A 276 0.05 -40.74 26.29
N GLN A 277 0.12 -40.47 24.98
CA GLN A 277 0.08 -41.50 23.92
C GLN A 277 1.45 -41.98 23.46
N LYS A 278 2.55 -41.39 23.94
CA LYS A 278 3.90 -41.83 23.58
C LYS A 278 4.23 -43.09 24.39
N PRO A 279 4.41 -44.28 23.76
CA PRO A 279 4.75 -45.49 24.50
C PRO A 279 6.10 -45.32 25.18
N GLN A 280 6.22 -45.83 26.41
CA GLN A 280 7.50 -46.00 27.07
C GLN A 280 8.28 -47.08 26.30
N THR A 281 9.37 -46.67 25.66
CA THR A 281 10.40 -47.54 25.07
C THR A 281 11.46 -47.85 26.11
#